data_AF-A0A4Q8D1A5-F1
#
_entry.id   AF-A0A4Q8D1A5-F1
#
_cell.length_a   1.000
_cell.length_b   1.000
_cell.length_c   1.000
_cell.angle_alpha   90.00
_cell.angle_beta   90.00
_cell.angle_gamma   90.00
#
_symmetry.space_group_name_H-M   'P 1'
#
loop_
_entity.id
_entity.type
_entity.pdbx_description
1 polymer ?
#
loop_
_entity_poly.entity_id
_entity_poly.type
_entity_poly.pdbx_seq_one_letter_code
_entity_poly.pdbx_strand_id
1 'polypeptide(L)'
;MQAVHNAVMNYWIRLILSYASVTWNLRQPPLATASADERARWCRDHCGRFAARWFALGAGLWLIFSTPFVSFAPLGMFGLFALVVGMATIARQILAQGRAGPPHIEPPVDFPRPDHEDDDER
;
A
#
# COMPACT_ATOMS: atom_id res chain seq x y z
N MET A 1 -16.85 -24.05 23.23
CA MET A 1 -15.47 -23.65 22.89
C MET A 1 -15.22 -23.49 21.37
N GLN A 2 -15.78 -24.31 20.48
CA GLN A 2 -15.62 -24.14 19.01
C GLN A 2 -16.08 -22.78 18.45
N ALA A 3 -17.20 -22.23 18.94
CA ALA A 3 -17.72 -20.93 18.46
C ALA A 3 -16.76 -19.75 18.73
N VAL A 4 -16.09 -19.76 19.89
CA VAL A 4 -15.11 -18.72 20.27
C VAL A 4 -13.84 -18.85 19.43
N HIS A 5 -13.37 -20.08 19.19
CA HIS A 5 -12.21 -20.33 18.33
C HIS A 5 -12.44 -19.83 16.88
N ASN A 6 -13.63 -20.09 16.32
CA ASN A 6 -13.99 -19.62 14.98
C ASN A 6 -14.08 -18.10 14.90
N ALA A 7 -14.56 -17.42 15.94
CA ALA A 7 -14.61 -15.97 15.98
C ALA A 7 -13.20 -15.34 15.99
N VAL A 8 -12.30 -15.88 16.82
CA VAL A 8 -10.90 -15.41 16.91
C VAL A 8 -10.14 -15.68 15.61
N MET A 9 -10.27 -16.86 15.03
CA MET A 9 -9.63 -17.18 13.75
C MET A 9 -10.11 -16.27 12.61
N ASN A 10 -11.42 -16.01 12.53
CA ASN A 10 -11.98 -15.07 11.57
C ASN A 10 -11.44 -13.65 11.74
N TYR A 11 -11.24 -13.20 12.99
CA TYR A 11 -10.64 -11.90 13.27
C TYR A 11 -9.22 -11.80 12.69
N TRP A 12 -8.37 -12.79 12.96
CA TRP A 12 -6.99 -12.80 12.45
C TRP A 12 -6.92 -12.88 10.92
N ILE A 13 -7.77 -13.69 10.29
CA ILE A 13 -7.83 -13.77 8.82
C ILE A 13 -8.20 -12.41 8.23
N ARG A 14 -9.21 -11.73 8.78
CA ARG A 14 -9.61 -10.39 8.32
C ARG A 14 -8.50 -9.37 8.50
N LEU A 15 -7.78 -9.43 9.61
CA LEU A 15 -6.65 -8.55 9.89
C LEU A 15 -5.54 -8.74 8.85
N ILE A 16 -5.14 -9.99 8.59
CA ILE A 16 -4.08 -10.29 7.61
C ILE A 16 -4.50 -9.86 6.21
N LEU A 17 -5.73 -10.18 5.80
CA LEU A 17 -6.23 -9.82 4.46
C LEU A 17 -6.37 -8.30 4.30
N SER A 18 -6.86 -7.59 5.31
CA SER A 18 -6.93 -6.13 5.28
C SER A 18 -5.55 -5.47 5.26
N TYR A 19 -4.57 -6.06 5.93
CA TYR A 19 -3.20 -5.55 5.93
C TYR A 19 -2.46 -5.82 4.60
N ALA A 20 -2.62 -7.01 4.02
CA ALA A 20 -1.82 -7.44 2.88
C ALA A 20 -2.49 -7.25 1.51
N SER A 21 -3.82 -7.15 1.44
CA SER A 21 -4.54 -7.25 0.16
C SER A 21 -5.31 -5.98 -0.21
N VAL A 22 -4.89 -5.34 -1.31
CA VAL A 22 -5.68 -4.30 -2.00
C VAL A 22 -7.05 -4.84 -2.40
N THR A 23 -7.10 -6.03 -2.99
CA THR A 23 -8.36 -6.63 -3.48
C THR A 23 -9.35 -6.84 -2.35
N TRP A 24 -8.87 -7.25 -1.17
CA TRP A 24 -9.73 -7.40 -0.01
C TRP A 24 -10.35 -6.07 0.40
N ASN A 25 -9.54 -5.03 0.54
CA ASN A 25 -10.01 -3.70 0.93
C ASN A 25 -11.00 -3.12 -0.09
N LEU A 26 -10.76 -3.31 -1.39
CA LEU A 26 -11.68 -2.89 -2.45
C LEU A 26 -13.03 -3.63 -2.46
N ARG A 27 -13.15 -4.74 -1.71
CA ARG A 27 -14.39 -5.52 -1.53
C ARG A 27 -15.09 -5.23 -0.21
N GLN A 28 -14.51 -4.41 0.67
CA GLN A 28 -15.15 -4.01 1.92
C GLN A 28 -15.92 -2.69 1.75
N PRO A 29 -17.06 -2.50 2.43
CA PRO A 29 -17.70 -1.19 2.54
C PRO A 29 -16.73 -0.17 3.18
N PRO A 30 -16.73 1.11 2.77
CA PRO A 30 -17.61 1.73 1.76
C PRO A 30 -17.14 1.52 0.32
N LEU A 31 -15.93 1.02 0.08
CA LEU A 31 -15.34 0.90 -1.26
C LEU A 31 -16.04 -0.14 -2.15
N ALA A 32 -16.68 -1.13 -1.54
CA ALA A 32 -17.49 -2.13 -2.24
C ALA A 32 -18.66 -1.50 -3.02
N THR A 33 -19.22 -0.41 -2.49
CA THR A 33 -20.37 0.32 -3.03
C THR A 33 -19.97 1.64 -3.70
N ALA A 34 -18.69 2.01 -3.62
CA ALA A 34 -18.17 3.24 -4.21
C ALA A 34 -18.08 3.13 -5.74
N SER A 35 -18.11 4.29 -6.40
CA SER A 35 -17.94 4.40 -7.85
C SER A 35 -16.56 3.91 -8.31
N ALA A 36 -16.43 3.58 -9.60
CA ALA A 36 -15.15 3.16 -10.17
C ALA A 36 -14.03 4.20 -9.97
N ASP A 37 -14.37 5.49 -10.01
CA ASP A 37 -13.40 6.56 -9.91
C ASP A 37 -12.97 6.82 -8.45
N GLU A 38 -13.87 6.65 -7.49
CA GLU A 38 -13.51 6.67 -6.05
C GLU A 38 -12.58 5.51 -5.70
N ARG A 39 -12.87 4.31 -6.24
CA ARG A 39 -12.00 3.14 -6.05
C ARG A 39 -10.63 3.33 -6.70
N ALA A 40 -10.58 3.99 -7.85
CA ALA A 40 -9.33 4.36 -8.50
C ALA A 40 -8.54 5.37 -7.66
N ARG A 41 -9.17 6.45 -7.18
CA ARG A 41 -8.52 7.41 -6.26
C ARG A 41 -7.97 6.73 -5.02
N TRP A 42 -8.76 5.85 -4.40
CA TRP A 42 -8.32 5.11 -3.22
C TRP A 42 -7.11 4.22 -3.53
N CYS A 43 -7.14 3.48 -4.65
CA CYS A 43 -5.99 2.65 -5.05
C CYS A 43 -4.76 3.51 -5.35
N ARG A 44 -4.91 4.64 -6.05
CA ARG A 44 -3.81 5.57 -6.30
C ARG A 44 -3.07 5.95 -5.01
N ASP A 45 -3.81 6.21 -3.93
CA ASP A 45 -3.24 6.65 -2.66
C ASP A 45 -2.72 5.51 -1.76
N HIS A 46 -3.26 4.30 -1.90
CA HIS A 46 -2.97 3.19 -0.96
C HIS A 46 -2.22 2.01 -1.57
N CYS A 47 -2.37 1.75 -2.88
CA CYS A 47 -1.81 0.57 -3.54
C CYS A 47 -0.28 0.49 -3.40
N GLY A 48 0.43 1.63 -3.37
CA GLY A 48 1.87 1.68 -3.13
C GLY A 48 2.30 1.10 -1.78
N ARG A 49 1.51 1.29 -0.71
CA ARG A 49 1.82 0.72 0.63
C ARG A 49 1.70 -0.80 0.62
N PHE A 50 0.69 -1.33 -0.06
CA PHE A 50 0.53 -2.78 -0.21
C PHE A 50 1.66 -3.37 -1.05
N ALA A 51 2.00 -2.73 -2.17
CA ALA A 51 3.11 -3.14 -3.00
C ALA A 51 4.43 -3.16 -2.22
N ALA A 52 4.72 -2.13 -1.43
CA ALA A 52 5.92 -2.06 -0.60
C ALA A 52 6.01 -3.23 0.38
N ARG A 53 4.89 -3.62 1.03
CA ARG A 53 4.85 -4.78 1.93
C ARG A 53 5.17 -6.09 1.19
N TRP A 54 4.60 -6.27 0.00
CA TRP A 54 4.85 -7.45 -0.83
C TRP A 54 6.29 -7.49 -1.37
N PHE A 55 6.86 -6.35 -1.77
CA PHE A 55 8.26 -6.27 -2.16
C PHE A 55 9.21 -6.54 -1.00
N ALA A 56 8.95 -5.96 0.18
CA ALA A 56 9.76 -6.21 1.37
C ALA A 56 9.74 -7.70 1.76
N LEU A 57 8.56 -8.32 1.74
CA LEU A 57 8.41 -9.75 1.99
C LEU A 57 9.15 -10.58 0.93
N GLY A 58 8.96 -10.26 -0.35
CA GLY A 58 9.57 -10.99 -1.46
C GLY A 58 11.10 -10.90 -1.45
N ALA A 59 11.63 -9.69 -1.29
CA ALA A 59 13.07 -9.45 -1.17
C ALA A 59 13.66 -10.14 0.07
N GLY A 60 12.99 -10.05 1.22
CA GLY A 60 13.42 -10.72 2.45
C GLY A 60 13.50 -12.23 2.28
N LEU A 61 12.44 -12.85 1.74
CA LEU A 61 12.42 -14.29 1.47
C LEU A 61 13.48 -14.71 0.44
N TRP A 62 13.70 -13.90 -0.60
CA TRP A 62 14.73 -14.14 -1.60
C TRP A 62 16.14 -14.10 -1.02
N LEU A 63 16.43 -13.12 -0.16
CA LEU A 63 17.72 -13.01 0.51
C LEU A 63 17.95 -14.20 1.45
N ILE A 64 16.94 -14.62 2.22
CA ILE A 64 17.02 -15.80 3.07
C ILE A 64 17.27 -17.06 2.22
N PHE A 65 16.50 -17.25 1.14
CA PHE A 65 16.67 -18.37 0.22
C PHE A 65 18.08 -18.41 -0.41
N SER A 66 18.65 -17.24 -0.68
CA SER A 66 20.00 -17.11 -1.26
C SER A 66 21.12 -17.43 -0.26
N THR A 67 20.81 -17.62 1.02
CA THR A 67 21.80 -18.07 2.00
C THR A 67 22.07 -19.58 1.86
N PRO A 68 23.35 -20.00 1.86
CA PRO A 68 23.72 -21.39 1.55
C PRO A 68 23.18 -22.41 2.55
N PHE A 69 22.80 -21.98 3.76
CA PHE A 69 22.34 -22.85 4.85
C PHE A 69 20.82 -23.08 4.85
N VAL A 70 20.05 -22.23 4.16
CA VAL A 70 18.59 -22.34 4.17
C VAL A 70 18.08 -22.96 2.87
N SER A 71 18.51 -22.46 1.70
CA SER A 71 18.22 -22.97 0.32
C SER A 71 16.94 -23.82 0.17
N PHE A 72 15.84 -23.40 0.80
CA PHE A 72 14.61 -24.17 0.89
C PHE A 72 13.69 -23.68 -0.21
N ALA A 73 13.47 -24.52 -1.23
CA ALA A 73 12.77 -24.12 -2.45
C ALA A 73 11.41 -23.40 -2.22
N PRO A 74 10.59 -23.78 -1.23
CA PRO A 74 9.37 -23.05 -0.92
C PRO A 74 9.61 -21.57 -0.54
N LEU A 75 10.70 -21.22 0.15
CA LEU A 75 11.00 -19.80 0.45
C LEU A 75 11.27 -19.01 -0.82
N GLY A 76 12.03 -19.58 -1.75
CA GLY A 76 12.26 -18.97 -3.07
C GLY A 76 10.96 -18.77 -3.83
N MET A 77 10.08 -19.80 -3.85
CA MET A 77 8.76 -19.71 -4.48
C MET A 77 7.87 -18.63 -3.85
N PHE A 78 7.78 -18.58 -2.51
CA PHE A 78 7.02 -17.54 -1.81
C PHE A 78 7.62 -16.15 -2.01
N GLY A 79 8.94 -16.04 -2.08
CA GLY A 79 9.64 -14.81 -2.42
C GLY A 79 9.25 -14.29 -3.79
N LEU A 80 9.33 -15.14 -4.82
CA LEU A 80 8.92 -14.80 -6.18
C LEU A 80 7.43 -14.45 -6.26
N PHE A 81 6.57 -15.23 -5.62
CA PHE A 81 5.15 -14.94 -5.54
C PHE A 81 4.88 -13.55 -4.95
N ALA A 82 5.53 -13.23 -3.83
CA ALA A 82 5.40 -11.94 -3.17
C ALA A 82 5.86 -10.79 -4.09
N LEU A 83 6.97 -10.95 -4.82
CA LEU A 83 7.43 -9.97 -5.80
C LEU A 83 6.40 -9.75 -6.92
N VAL A 84 5.83 -10.82 -7.47
CA VAL A 84 4.79 -10.73 -8.52
C VAL A 84 3.55 -10.00 -8.01
N VAL A 85 3.11 -10.29 -6.78
CA VAL A 85 1.97 -9.58 -6.18
C VAL A 85 2.29 -8.10 -5.96
N GLY A 86 3.52 -7.77 -5.54
CA GLY A 86 4.01 -6.40 -5.43
C GLY A 86 3.96 -5.66 -6.77
N MET A 87 4.46 -6.27 -7.84
CA MET A 87 4.40 -5.72 -9.20
C MET A 87 2.96 -5.50 -9.67
N ALA A 88 2.08 -6.48 -9.46
CA ALA A 88 0.66 -6.36 -9.81
C ALA A 88 -0.05 -5.22 -9.04
N THR A 89 0.34 -4.96 -7.79
CA THR A 89 -0.21 -3.87 -7.00
C THR A 89 0.27 -2.49 -7.48
N ILE A 90 1.52 -2.36 -7.89
CA ILE A 90 2.02 -1.13 -8.57
C ILE A 90 1.34 -0.93 -9.92
N ALA A 91 1.18 -1.98 -10.74
CA ALA A 91 0.50 -1.86 -12.02
C ALA A 91 -0.94 -1.31 -11.84
N ARG A 92 -1.66 -1.77 -10.81
CA ARG A 92 -2.96 -1.21 -10.46
C ARG A 92 -2.89 0.26 -10.02
N GLN A 93 -1.87 0.65 -9.27
CA GLN A 93 -1.66 2.06 -8.91
C GLN A 93 -1.48 2.94 -10.15
N ILE A 94 -0.68 2.50 -11.12
CA ILE A 94 -0.43 3.23 -12.38
C ILE A 94 -1.71 3.35 -13.20
N LEU A 95 -2.46 2.25 -13.37
CA LEU A 95 -3.75 2.27 -14.05
C LEU A 95 -4.76 3.19 -13.34
N ALA A 96 -4.74 3.20 -12.01
CA ALA A 96 -5.59 4.06 -11.21
C ALA A 96 -5.20 5.55 -11.35
N GLN A 97 -3.91 5.86 -11.43
CA GLN A 97 -3.41 7.22 -11.70
C GLN A 97 -3.85 7.70 -13.09
N GLY A 98 -3.74 6.84 -14.11
CA GLY A 98 -4.21 7.18 -15.46
C GLY A 98 -5.71 7.48 -15.52
N ARG A 99 -6.51 6.87 -14.64
CA ARG A 99 -7.96 7.08 -14.58
C ARG A 99 -8.39 8.24 -13.66
N ALA A 100 -7.75 8.38 -12.51
CA ALA A 100 -8.15 9.34 -11.47
C ALA A 100 -7.47 10.72 -11.61
N GLY A 101 -6.43 10.82 -12.43
CA GLY A 101 -5.61 12.01 -12.54
C GLY A 101 -4.49 12.08 -11.48
N PRO A 102 -3.63 13.11 -11.57
CA PRO A 102 -2.58 13.35 -10.58
C PRO A 102 -3.18 13.54 -9.17
N PRO A 103 -2.40 13.27 -8.10
CA PRO A 103 -2.78 13.67 -6.75
C PRO A 103 -3.16 15.16 -6.72
N HIS A 104 -4.16 15.52 -5.91
CA HIS A 104 -4.42 16.92 -5.64
C HIS A 104 -3.17 17.54 -5.00
N ILE A 105 -2.57 18.52 -5.69
CA ILE A 105 -1.43 19.28 -5.18
C ILE A 105 -2.04 20.42 -4.36
N GLU A 106 -1.77 20.43 -3.05
CA GLU A 106 -2.15 21.57 -2.22
C GLU A 106 -1.45 22.84 -2.74
N PRO A 107 -2.14 23.98 -2.81
CA PRO A 107 -1.51 25.23 -3.22
C PRO A 107 -0.31 25.52 -2.29
N PRO A 108 0.77 26.12 -2.81
CA PRO A 108 1.91 26.49 -1.98
C PRO A 108 1.46 27.29 -0.75
N VAL A 109 1.96 26.94 0.42
CA VAL A 109 1.74 27.73 1.63
C VAL A 109 2.45 29.06 1.44
N ASP A 110 1.75 30.18 1.62
CA ASP A 110 2.37 31.50 1.65
C ASP A 110 3.31 31.57 2.86
N PHE A 111 4.61 31.58 2.59
CA PHE A 111 5.61 31.83 3.62
C PHE A 111 5.54 33.30 4.02
N PRO A 112 5.53 33.63 5.33
CA PRO A 112 5.68 34.99 5.79
C PRO A 112 6.93 35.59 5.16
N ARG A 113 6.75 36.62 4.33
CA ARG A 113 7.89 37.41 3.84
C ARG A 113 8.34 38.26 5.04
N PRO A 114 9.64 38.28 5.39
CA PRO A 114 10.12 39.29 6.30
C PRO A 114 9.89 40.64 5.63
N ASP A 115 9.00 41.43 6.20
CA ASP A 115 8.78 42.81 5.84
C ASP A 115 10.11 43.54 6.05
N HIS A 116 10.72 44.00 4.97
CA HIS A 116 11.90 44.87 5.03
C HIS A 116 11.41 46.26 5.43
N GLU A 117 11.05 46.42 6.71
CA GLU A 117 10.76 47.72 7.34
C GLU A 117 11.86 47.98 8.36
N ASP A 118 13.06 48.33 7.90
CA ASP A 118 14.13 48.88 8.73
C ASP A 118 15.07 49.65 7.79
N ASP A 119 14.64 50.79 7.23
CA ASP A 119 15.59 51.71 6.57
C ASP A 119 15.15 53.19 6.50
N ASP A 120 14.20 53.64 7.32
CA ASP A 120 13.86 55.07 7.45
C ASP A 120 13.57 55.41 8.92
N GLU A 121 14.60 55.65 9.73
CA GLU A 121 14.64 56.64 10.84
C GLU A 121 15.91 56.47 11.71
N ARG A 122 17.02 57.10 11.31
CA ARG A 122 17.92 57.90 12.19
C ARG A 122 19.15 58.46 11.48
#